data_AF-A0A8T6V6K6-F1
#
_entry.id   AF-A0A8T6V6K6-F1
#
_cell.length_a   1.000
_cell.length_b   1.000
_cell.length_c   1.000
_cell.angle_alpha   90.00
_cell.angle_beta   90.00
_cell.angle_gamma   90.00
#
_symmetry.space_group_name_H-M   'P 1'
#
loop_
_entity.id
_entity.type
_entity.pdbx_description
1 polymer ?
#
loop_
_entity_poly.entity_id
_entity_poly.type
_entity_poly.pdbx_seq_one_letter_code
_entity_poly.pdbx_strand_id
1 'polypeptide(L)' 'MLKDKSKVGLDKIQLNQFMKESVFVSEDTTLKEAAKIMIDKNIGSLLIGNKQELKGIITKTDIVRYFSENFGGKG' A
#
# COMPACT_ATOMS: atom_id res chain seq x y z
N MET A 1 -7.34 -33.76 8.22
CA MET A 1 -6.27 -33.79 7.20
C MET A 1 -6.04 -32.38 6.68
N LEU A 2 -5.00 -31.71 7.18
CA LEU A 2 -4.51 -30.45 6.61
C LEU A 2 -3.76 -30.81 5.32
N LYS A 3 -4.30 -30.45 4.15
CA LYS A 3 -3.57 -30.62 2.89
C LYS A 3 -2.36 -29.69 2.93
N ASP A 4 -1.18 -30.28 2.98
CA ASP A 4 0.11 -29.61 2.91
C ASP A 4 0.20 -28.80 1.59
N LYS A 5 0.02 -27.48 1.68
CA LYS A 5 0.10 -26.55 0.55
C LYS A 5 1.55 -26.15 0.22
N SER A 6 2.55 -26.69 0.92
CA SER A 6 3.97 -26.34 0.71
C SER A 6 4.53 -26.74 -0.66
N LYS A 7 3.81 -27.54 -1.45
CA LYS A 7 4.22 -28.00 -2.79
C LYS A 7 3.55 -27.30 -3.97
N VAL A 8 2.83 -26.20 -3.74
CA VAL A 8 2.30 -25.38 -4.84
C VAL A 8 3.34 -24.33 -5.18
N GLY A 9 3.94 -24.45 -6.38
CA GLY A 9 4.85 -23.42 -6.90
C GLY A 9 4.14 -22.07 -6.98
N LEU A 10 4.89 -20.98 -6.71
CA LEU A 10 4.36 -19.62 -6.72
C LEU A 10 3.68 -19.27 -8.06
N ASP A 11 4.11 -19.90 -9.16
CA ASP A 11 3.57 -19.79 -10.51
C ASP A 11 2.10 -20.23 -10.65
N LYS A 12 1.60 -21.05 -9.72
CA LYS A 12 0.23 -21.60 -9.74
C LYS A 12 -0.72 -20.90 -8.76
N ILE A 13 -0.21 -19.93 -8.01
CA ILE A 13 -0.99 -19.22 -6.99
C ILE A 13 -1.66 -18.00 -7.62
N GLN A 14 -2.99 -17.95 -7.56
CA GLN A 14 -3.75 -16.81 -8.08
C GLN A 14 -3.75 -15.65 -7.09
N LEU A 15 -3.51 -14.43 -7.60
CA LEU A 15 -3.47 -13.21 -6.80
C LEU A 15 -4.79 -12.88 -6.09
N ASN A 16 -5.93 -13.26 -6.68
CA ASN A 16 -7.25 -13.04 -6.10
C ASN A 16 -7.43 -13.69 -4.71
N GLN A 17 -6.60 -14.68 -4.37
CA GLN A 17 -6.60 -15.33 -3.06
C GLN A 17 -5.94 -14.48 -1.96
N PHE A 18 -5.18 -13.45 -2.34
CA PHE A 18 -4.36 -12.65 -1.41
C PHE A 18 -4.59 -11.15 -1.53
N MET A 19 -5.15 -10.67 -2.65
CA MET A 19 -5.40 -9.25 -2.86
C MET A 19 -6.41 -8.71 -1.83
N LYS A 20 -6.17 -7.48 -1.39
CA LYS A 20 -7.15 -6.69 -0.63
C LYS A 20 -7.91 -5.77 -1.59
N GLU A 21 -9.06 -5.28 -1.16
CA GLU A 21 -9.77 -4.23 -1.90
C GLU A 21 -8.89 -2.98 -2.02
N SER A 22 -8.92 -2.33 -3.19
CA SER A 22 -8.19 -1.10 -3.44
C SER A 22 -8.77 0.05 -2.61
N VAL A 23 -7.87 0.82 -2.00
CA VAL A 23 -8.22 2.05 -1.28
C VAL A 23 -7.73 3.21 -2.11
N PHE A 24 -8.69 4.01 -2.57
CA PHE A 24 -8.45 5.22 -3.34
C PHE A 24 -8.51 6.46 -2.46
N VAL A 25 -7.67 7.45 -2.77
CA VAL A 25 -7.67 8.78 -2.15
C VAL A 25 -7.50 9.87 -3.23
N SER A 26 -7.88 11.11 -2.92
CA SER A 26 -7.67 12.27 -3.82
C SER A 26 -6.18 12.63 -3.90
N GLU A 27 -5.77 13.26 -5.01
CA GLU A 27 -4.43 13.84 -5.16
C GLU A 27 -4.15 14.99 -4.17
N ASP A 28 -5.21 15.61 -3.64
CA ASP A 28 -5.13 16.65 -2.60
C ASP A 28 -4.95 16.09 -1.17
N THR A 29 -4.96 14.76 -1.01
CA THR A 29 -4.83 14.12 0.32
C THR A 29 -3.43 14.37 0.89
N THR A 30 -3.37 14.85 2.13
CA THR A 30 -2.06 15.14 2.77
C THR A 30 -1.30 13.86 3.11
N LEU A 31 0.04 13.94 3.21
CA LEU A 31 0.87 12.80 3.65
C LEU A 31 0.46 12.27 5.04
N LYS A 32 0.02 13.15 5.94
CA LYS A 32 -0.45 12.79 7.28
C LYS A 32 -1.74 11.95 7.21
N GLU A 33 -2.70 12.38 6.40
CA GLU A 33 -3.95 11.62 6.20
C GLU A 33 -3.68 10.29 5.50
N ALA A 34 -2.82 10.28 4.47
CA ALA A 34 -2.40 9.06 3.80
C ALA A 34 -1.77 8.06 4.79
N ALA A 35 -0.85 8.51 5.64
CA ALA A 35 -0.26 7.67 6.69
C ALA A 35 -1.31 7.15 7.68
N LYS A 36 -2.25 8.00 8.10
CA LYS A 36 -3.34 7.60 9.00
C LYS A 36 -4.23 6.54 8.38
N ILE A 37 -4.63 6.70 7.12
CA ILE A 37 -5.46 5.72 6.40
C ILE A 37 -4.71 4.39 6.27
N MET A 38 -3.42 4.41 5.95
CA MET A 38 -2.58 3.21 5.88
C MET A 38 -2.54 2.45 7.22
N ILE A 39 -2.38 3.16 8.34
CA ILE A 39 -2.41 2.59 9.69
C ILE A 39 -3.79 2.01 10.01
N ASP A 40 -4.84 2.82 9.87
CA ASP A 40 -6.21 2.46 10.25
C ASP A 40 -6.71 1.25 9.44
N LYS A 41 -6.31 1.12 8.16
CA LYS A 41 -6.69 0.00 7.28
C LYS A 41 -5.67 -1.14 7.25
N ASN A 42 -4.54 -1.01 7.95
CA ASN A 42 -3.44 -1.97 7.92
C ASN A 42 -3.01 -2.34 6.47
N ILE A 43 -2.70 -1.31 5.68
CA ILE A 43 -2.24 -1.41 4.28
C ILE A 43 -0.96 -0.59 4.07
N GLY A 44 -0.13 -1.01 3.12
CA GLY A 44 1.16 -0.35 2.83
C GLY A 44 1.13 0.64 1.67
N SER A 45 0.00 0.75 0.96
CA SER A 45 -0.14 1.58 -0.22
C SER A 45 -1.56 2.11 -0.38
N LEU A 46 -1.68 3.26 -1.06
CA LEU A 46 -2.93 3.88 -1.46
C LEU A 46 -2.88 4.17 -2.96
N LEU A 47 -4.02 4.01 -3.63
CA LEU A 47 -4.19 4.44 -5.02
C LEU A 47 -4.66 5.89 -5.05
N ILE A 48 -4.12 6.68 -5.97
CA ILE A 48 -4.54 8.07 -6.18
C ILE A 48 -5.52 8.09 -7.35
N GLY A 49 -6.67 8.73 -7.17
CA GLY A 49 -7.75 8.79 -8.16
C GLY A 49 -9.00 8.03 -7.71
N ASN A 50 -9.61 7.27 -8.61
CA ASN A 50 -10.85 6.52 -8.33
C ASN A 50 -10.95 5.25 -9.21
N LYS A 51 -12.09 4.53 -9.12
CA LYS A 51 -12.33 3.28 -9.86
C LYS A 51 -12.37 3.44 -11.39
N GLN A 52 -12.64 4.63 -11.90
CA GLN A 52 -12.71 4.94 -13.33
C GLN A 52 -11.37 5.46 -13.85
N GLU A 53 -10.60 6.16 -13.02
CA GLU A 53 -9.34 6.78 -13.38
C GLU A 53 -8.29 6.61 -12.27
N LEU A 54 -7.31 5.74 -12.51
CA LEU A 54 -6.13 5.59 -11.67
C LEU A 54 -5.07 6.60 -12.08
N LYS A 55 -4.73 7.53 -11.19
CA LYS A 55 -3.70 8.55 -11.43
C LYS A 55 -2.33 8.14 -10.94
N GLY A 56 -2.25 7.35 -9.87
CA GLY A 56 -0.97 6.94 -9.30
C GLY A 56 -1.07 6.03 -8.07
N ILE A 57 0.08 5.77 -7.46
CA ILE A 57 0.21 4.98 -6.23
C ILE A 57 1.19 5.67 -5.30
N ILE A 58 0.89 5.67 -4.00
CA ILE A 58 1.83 6.04 -2.95
C ILE A 58 1.97 4.89 -1.96
N THR A 59 3.19 4.66 -1.49
CA THR A 59 3.52 3.62 -0.52
C THR A 59 4.03 4.23 0.78
N LYS A 60 3.98 3.46 1.86
CA LYS A 60 4.61 3.86 3.13
C LYS A 60 6.11 4.18 2.98
N THR A 61 6.79 3.58 2.01
CA THR A 61 8.22 3.83 1.74
C THR A 61 8.43 5.24 1.22
N ASP A 62 7.51 5.77 0.41
CA ASP A 62 7.59 7.14 -0.10
C ASP A 62 7.46 8.16 1.05
N ILE A 63 6.55 7.88 2.00
CA ILE A 63 6.38 8.70 3.21
C ILE A 63 7.66 8.69 4.06
N VAL A 64 8.25 7.51 4.28
CA VAL A 64 9.51 7.36 5.04
C VAL A 64 10.67 8.07 4.34
N ARG A 65 10.76 7.94 3.01
CA ARG A 65 11.78 8.61 2.20
C ARG A 65 11.66 10.13 2.33
N TYR A 66 10.46 10.67 2.15
CA TYR A 66 10.20 12.09 2.31
C TYR A 66 10.63 12.58 3.70
N PHE A 67 10.28 11.83 4.76
CA PHE A 67 10.69 12.18 6.11
C PHE A 67 12.22 12.16 6.28
N SER A 68 12.89 11.12 5.79
CA SER A 68 14.35 10.99 5.87
C SER A 68 15.09 12.12 5.14
N GLU A 69 14.56 12.58 4.01
CA GLU A 69 15.20 13.62 3.18
C GLU A 69 14.93 15.04 3.70
N ASN A 70 13.78 15.27 4.34
CA ASN A 70 13.34 16.61 4.74
C ASN A 70 13.49 16.89 6.25
N PHE A 71 13.59 15.84 7.07
CA PHE A 71 13.70 15.92 8.53
C PHE A 71 14.93 15.18 9.07
N GLY A 72 15.75 14.59 8.19
CA GLY A 72 17.02 13.96 8.52
C GLY A 72 18.16 14.97 8.60
N GLY A 73 18.22 15.75 9.68
CA GLY A 73 19.31 16.69 9.93
C GLY A 73 19.45 17.11 11.40
N LYS A 74 20.44 16.50 12.07
CA LYS A 74 21.00 16.80 13.42
C LYS A 74 20.19 16.32 14.63
N GLY A 75 20.30 15.02 14.88
CA GLY A 75 20.53 14.48 16.23
C GLY A 75 21.99 14.06 16.34
#